data_AF-A0A1M4MXW4-F1
#
_entry.id   AF-A0A1M4MXW4-F1
#
_cell.length_a   1.000
_cell.length_b   1.000
_cell.length_c   1.000
_cell.angle_alpha   90.00
_cell.angle_beta   90.00
_cell.angle_gamma   90.00
#
_symmetry.space_group_name_H-M   'P 1'
#
loop_
_entity.id
_entity.type
_entity.pdbx_description
1 polymer ?
#
loop_
_entity_poly.entity_id
_entity_poly.type
_entity_poly.pdbx_seq_one_letter_code
_entity_poly.pdbx_strand_id
1 'polypeptide(L)'
;MLAALMVRPAMAQEVRTFGLQADTALQTSGLLDYILPRFALKTGRRVDPDLAPDVSLGVGQGDPVFTYQDDVYGAQALSESDAAARFLDWLRSDVGIKTVLSYAEHSGEPFAEVSKEVEADVIYFEGDANAGHDVAAAHCTRCHKVSPEDRSTIGSTPSFMALKAIPDWADRFAQFYLLNPHPSFIQIEDMTAPFDPRRPPSLVPVEITVDELNDLLAYVQSVAPADLGAEVAHQ
;
A
#
# COMPACT_ATOMS: atom_id res chain seq x y z
N MET A 1 58.91 -30.72 -17.26
CA MET A 1 57.64 -30.22 -17.80
C MET A 1 56.53 -30.66 -16.85
N LEU A 2 55.99 -29.73 -16.06
CA LEU A 2 54.83 -29.99 -15.20
C LEU A 2 53.61 -29.42 -15.93
N ALA A 3 52.73 -30.28 -16.41
CA ALA A 3 51.47 -29.87 -17.02
C ALA A 3 50.45 -29.63 -15.89
N ALA A 4 50.15 -28.37 -15.61
CA ALA A 4 49.10 -27.99 -14.68
C ALA A 4 47.73 -28.14 -15.37
N LEU A 5 46.96 -29.14 -14.95
CA LEU A 5 45.55 -29.30 -15.32
C LEU A 5 44.74 -28.20 -14.60
N MET A 6 44.32 -27.16 -15.32
CA MET A 6 43.38 -26.18 -14.78
C MET A 6 41.97 -26.79 -14.76
N VAL A 7 41.51 -27.20 -13.59
CA VAL A 7 40.10 -27.50 -13.34
C VAL A 7 39.34 -26.18 -13.36
N ARG A 8 38.46 -26.00 -14.34
CA ARG A 8 37.52 -24.87 -14.36
C ARG A 8 36.39 -25.15 -13.36
N PRO A 9 35.98 -24.19 -12.52
CA PRO A 9 34.78 -24.35 -11.70
C PRO A 9 33.57 -24.45 -12.64
N ALA A 10 32.75 -25.48 -12.44
CA ALA A 10 31.44 -25.56 -13.05
C ALA A 10 30.58 -24.44 -12.45
N MET A 11 30.32 -23.39 -13.22
CA MET A 11 29.25 -22.44 -12.91
C MET A 11 27.95 -23.22 -12.97
N ALA A 12 27.29 -23.42 -11.81
CA ALA A 12 25.96 -24.01 -11.75
C ALA A 12 25.05 -23.19 -12.67
N GLN A 13 24.53 -23.83 -13.71
CA GLN A 13 23.67 -23.17 -14.67
C GLN A 13 22.35 -22.88 -13.95
N GLU A 14 22.04 -21.60 -13.78
CA GLU A 14 20.77 -21.15 -13.21
C GLU A 14 19.61 -21.85 -13.95
N VAL A 15 18.78 -22.61 -13.22
CA VAL A 15 17.63 -23.30 -13.82
C VAL A 15 16.61 -22.25 -14.21
N ARG A 16 16.29 -22.15 -15.51
CA ARG A 16 15.41 -21.13 -16.08
C ARG A 16 14.03 -21.65 -16.45
N THR A 17 13.76 -22.90 -16.14
CA THR A 17 12.46 -23.55 -16.36
C THR A 17 11.77 -23.79 -15.03
N PHE A 18 10.44 -23.76 -15.05
CA PHE A 18 9.60 -24.05 -13.89
C PHE A 18 8.27 -24.68 -14.34
N GLY A 19 7.65 -25.50 -13.51
CA GLY A 19 6.31 -26.04 -13.77
C GLY A 19 5.23 -25.06 -13.32
N LEU A 20 4.11 -25.01 -14.05
CA LEU A 20 2.96 -24.17 -13.73
C LEU A 20 1.68 -25.00 -13.76
N GLN A 21 0.91 -24.95 -12.67
CA GLN A 21 -0.46 -25.42 -12.62
C GLN A 21 -1.41 -24.21 -12.57
N ALA A 22 -2.53 -24.31 -13.25
CA ALA A 22 -3.57 -23.30 -13.23
C ALA A 22 -4.95 -23.94 -13.16
N ASP A 23 -5.95 -23.23 -12.65
CA ASP A 23 -7.35 -23.67 -12.71
C ASP A 23 -7.83 -23.83 -14.16
N THR A 24 -8.74 -24.77 -14.38
CA THR A 24 -9.22 -25.11 -15.73
C THR A 24 -9.80 -23.91 -16.48
N ALA A 25 -10.59 -23.06 -15.79
CA ALA A 25 -11.15 -21.85 -16.39
C ALA A 25 -10.04 -20.91 -16.91
N LEU A 26 -8.95 -20.78 -16.14
CA LEU A 26 -7.79 -19.97 -16.53
C LEU A 26 -7.02 -20.60 -17.70
N GLN A 27 -6.85 -21.93 -17.69
CA GLN A 27 -6.22 -22.66 -18.81
C GLN A 27 -6.99 -22.47 -20.12
N THR A 28 -8.32 -22.46 -20.07
CA THR A 28 -9.18 -22.32 -21.26
C THR A 28 -9.41 -20.87 -21.68
N SER A 29 -9.11 -19.90 -20.82
CA SER A 29 -9.36 -18.48 -21.11
C SER A 29 -8.48 -17.93 -22.23
N GLY A 30 -7.31 -18.54 -22.50
CA GLY A 30 -6.31 -18.03 -23.44
C GLY A 30 -5.34 -17.01 -22.83
N LEU A 31 -5.51 -16.64 -21.55
CA LEU A 31 -4.60 -15.71 -20.87
C LEU A 31 -3.17 -16.27 -20.80
N LEU A 32 -3.00 -17.55 -20.43
CA LEU A 32 -1.68 -18.16 -20.26
C LEU A 32 -0.88 -18.14 -21.57
N ASP A 33 -1.54 -18.44 -22.69
CA ASP A 33 -0.94 -18.36 -24.04
C ASP A 33 -0.51 -16.94 -24.40
N TYR A 34 -1.17 -15.93 -23.83
CA TYR A 34 -0.81 -14.54 -24.04
C TYR A 34 0.35 -14.09 -23.14
N ILE A 35 0.33 -14.41 -21.84
CA ILE A 35 1.29 -13.87 -20.87
C ILE A 35 2.63 -14.63 -20.85
N LEU A 36 2.61 -15.96 -21.03
CA LEU A 36 3.83 -16.78 -20.87
C LEU A 36 4.90 -16.46 -21.92
N PRO A 37 4.58 -16.28 -23.22
CA PRO A 37 5.59 -15.89 -24.21
C PRO A 37 6.21 -14.51 -23.92
N ARG A 38 5.42 -13.57 -23.39
CA ARG A 38 5.86 -12.20 -23.07
C ARG A 38 6.77 -12.18 -21.85
N PHE A 39 6.40 -12.94 -20.81
CA PHE A 39 7.27 -13.19 -19.67
C PHE A 39 8.59 -13.79 -20.12
N ALA A 40 8.55 -14.85 -20.94
CA ALA A 40 9.73 -15.55 -21.41
C ALA A 40 10.66 -14.66 -22.24
N LEU A 41 10.10 -13.80 -23.10
CA LEU A 41 10.87 -12.85 -23.89
C LEU A 41 11.62 -11.83 -23.01
N LYS A 42 10.98 -11.35 -21.93
CA LYS A 42 11.53 -10.32 -21.06
C LYS A 42 12.54 -10.88 -20.04
N THR A 43 12.32 -12.09 -19.55
CA THR A 43 13.09 -12.64 -18.41
C THR A 43 14.02 -13.80 -18.77
N GLY A 44 13.87 -14.37 -19.97
CA GLY A 44 14.59 -15.57 -20.41
C GLY A 44 14.20 -16.85 -19.66
N ARG A 45 13.15 -16.82 -18.83
CA ARG A 45 12.62 -17.95 -18.06
C ARG A 45 11.34 -18.48 -18.69
N ARG A 46 11.09 -19.79 -18.63
CA ARG A 46 10.01 -20.44 -19.36
C ARG A 46 9.27 -21.45 -18.50
N VAL A 47 7.98 -21.61 -18.76
CA VAL A 47 7.23 -22.75 -18.24
C VAL A 47 7.67 -24.00 -19.00
N ASP A 48 7.88 -25.08 -18.26
CA ASP A 48 8.09 -26.42 -18.79
C ASP A 48 6.93 -27.32 -18.32
N PRO A 49 6.05 -27.78 -19.23
CA PRO A 49 4.88 -28.56 -18.86
C PRO A 49 5.21 -29.97 -18.36
N ASP A 50 6.43 -30.47 -18.60
CA ASP A 50 6.86 -31.79 -18.14
C ASP A 50 7.40 -31.76 -16.70
N LEU A 51 7.58 -30.56 -16.12
CA LEU A 51 7.98 -30.38 -14.73
C LEU A 51 6.79 -30.43 -13.77
N ALA A 52 7.04 -30.91 -12.55
CA ALA A 52 6.11 -30.74 -11.44
C ALA A 52 5.84 -29.24 -11.20
N PRO A 53 4.62 -28.86 -10.79
CA PRO A 53 4.27 -27.45 -10.67
C PRO A 53 5.04 -26.78 -9.53
N ASP A 54 5.77 -25.72 -9.87
CA ASP A 54 6.43 -24.81 -8.94
C ASP A 54 5.55 -23.60 -8.60
N VAL A 55 4.54 -23.33 -9.43
CA VAL A 55 3.55 -22.27 -9.26
C VAL A 55 2.14 -22.84 -9.43
N SER A 56 1.22 -22.37 -8.59
CA SER A 56 -0.23 -22.58 -8.77
C SER A 56 -0.93 -21.25 -9.01
N LEU A 57 -1.85 -21.20 -9.99
CA LEU A 57 -2.74 -20.07 -10.26
C LEU A 57 -4.20 -20.53 -10.15
N GLY A 58 -4.96 -19.94 -9.24
CA GLY A 58 -6.35 -20.36 -9.07
C GLY A 58 -7.15 -19.46 -8.16
N VAL A 59 -8.46 -19.72 -8.11
CA VAL A 59 -9.40 -18.95 -7.29
C VAL A 59 -9.04 -19.10 -5.82
N GLY A 60 -8.83 -17.96 -5.14
CA GLY A 60 -8.49 -17.91 -3.72
C GLY A 60 -7.13 -18.53 -3.33
N GLN A 61 -6.23 -18.77 -4.29
CA GLN A 61 -4.92 -19.37 -4.01
C GLN A 61 -3.84 -18.31 -3.77
N GLY A 62 -3.11 -18.37 -2.66
CA GLY A 62 -1.97 -17.47 -2.44
C GLY A 62 -2.33 -16.00 -2.53
N ASP A 63 -1.41 -15.18 -3.06
CA ASP A 63 -1.62 -13.73 -3.12
C ASP A 63 -2.45 -13.34 -4.36
N PRO A 64 -3.47 -12.48 -4.21
CA PRO A 64 -4.31 -12.02 -5.33
C PRO A 64 -3.50 -11.37 -6.45
N VAL A 65 -3.83 -11.70 -7.70
CA VAL A 65 -3.16 -11.16 -8.90
C VAL A 65 -4.09 -10.45 -9.86
N PHE A 66 -5.29 -10.99 -10.10
CA PHE A 66 -6.30 -10.36 -10.95
C PHE A 66 -7.67 -10.96 -10.63
N THR A 67 -8.72 -10.30 -11.10
CA THR A 67 -10.06 -10.89 -11.17
C THR A 67 -10.30 -11.44 -12.56
N TYR A 68 -11.09 -12.52 -12.64
CA TYR A 68 -11.60 -13.05 -13.90
C TYR A 68 -13.05 -13.45 -13.69
N GLN A 69 -13.95 -12.85 -14.46
CA GLN A 69 -15.40 -12.89 -14.19
C GLN A 69 -15.67 -12.30 -12.80
N ASP A 70 -16.33 -13.04 -11.90
CA ASP A 70 -16.63 -12.61 -10.53
C ASP A 70 -15.65 -13.20 -9.49
N ASP A 71 -14.63 -13.94 -9.93
CA ASP A 71 -13.69 -14.65 -9.05
C ASP A 71 -12.35 -13.93 -8.93
N VAL A 72 -11.79 -13.92 -7.71
CA VAL A 72 -10.44 -13.44 -7.43
C VAL A 72 -9.45 -14.59 -7.64
N TYR A 73 -8.57 -14.44 -8.62
CA TYR A 73 -7.47 -15.35 -8.87
C TYR A 73 -6.24 -14.89 -8.12
N GLY A 74 -5.64 -15.82 -7.40
CA GLY A 74 -4.36 -15.61 -6.77
C GLY A 74 -3.29 -16.54 -7.33
N ALA A 75 -2.05 -16.25 -6.94
CA ALA A 75 -0.87 -16.98 -7.36
C ALA A 75 -0.04 -17.41 -6.15
N GLN A 76 0.40 -18.66 -6.13
CA GLN A 76 1.16 -19.26 -5.02
C GLN A 76 2.41 -19.98 -5.53
N ALA A 77 3.52 -19.83 -4.80
CA ALA A 77 4.70 -20.68 -4.98
C ALA A 77 4.47 -22.04 -4.31
N LEU A 78 4.74 -23.12 -5.02
CA LEU A 78 4.71 -24.50 -4.54
C LEU A 78 6.12 -25.05 -4.24
N SER A 79 7.16 -24.33 -4.69
CA SER A 79 8.56 -24.68 -4.49
C SER A 79 9.44 -23.43 -4.35
N GLU A 80 10.71 -23.63 -3.98
CA GLU A 80 11.72 -22.58 -3.85
C GLU A 80 12.45 -22.27 -5.18
N SER A 81 11.81 -22.51 -6.32
CA SER A 81 12.39 -22.26 -7.65
C SER A 81 12.54 -20.75 -7.92
N ASP A 82 13.77 -20.28 -8.22
CA ASP A 82 13.99 -18.87 -8.60
C ASP A 82 13.19 -18.50 -9.85
N ALA A 83 13.11 -19.40 -10.84
CA ALA A 83 12.36 -19.13 -12.06
C ALA A 83 10.86 -18.92 -11.78
N ALA A 84 10.30 -19.69 -10.84
CA ALA A 84 8.92 -19.54 -10.36
C ALA A 84 8.73 -18.23 -9.57
N ALA A 85 9.63 -17.91 -8.64
CA ALA A 85 9.58 -16.67 -7.87
C ALA A 85 9.58 -15.43 -8.79
N ARG A 86 10.43 -15.44 -9.82
CA ARG A 86 10.48 -14.35 -10.82
C ARG A 86 9.21 -14.23 -11.64
N PHE A 87 8.51 -15.34 -11.90
CA PHE A 87 7.21 -15.31 -12.57
C PHE A 87 6.15 -14.66 -11.68
N LEU A 88 6.08 -15.03 -10.40
CA LEU A 88 5.16 -14.44 -9.42
C LEU A 88 5.40 -12.94 -9.23
N ASP A 89 6.67 -12.54 -9.03
CA ASP A 89 7.06 -11.13 -8.93
C ASP A 89 6.63 -10.34 -10.16
N TRP A 90 6.88 -10.90 -11.36
CA TRP A 90 6.49 -10.25 -12.59
C TRP A 90 4.97 -10.13 -12.72
N LEU A 91 4.23 -11.20 -12.44
CA LEU A 91 2.77 -11.23 -12.57
C LEU A 91 2.09 -10.20 -11.66
N ARG A 92 2.64 -9.98 -10.46
CA ARG A 92 2.15 -9.00 -9.48
C ARG A 92 2.64 -7.57 -9.72
N SER A 93 3.61 -7.38 -10.61
CA SER A 93 4.13 -6.04 -10.94
C SER A 93 3.17 -5.28 -11.87
N ASP A 94 3.30 -3.96 -11.91
CA ASP A 94 2.57 -3.10 -12.86
C ASP A 94 2.66 -3.60 -14.31
N VAL A 95 3.82 -4.15 -14.70
CA VAL A 95 4.01 -4.68 -16.06
C VAL A 95 3.20 -5.96 -16.26
N GLY A 96 3.18 -6.86 -15.28
CA GLY A 96 2.38 -8.08 -15.33
C GLY A 96 0.89 -7.77 -15.39
N ILE A 97 0.41 -6.93 -14.47
CA ILE A 97 -0.99 -6.48 -14.41
C ILE A 97 -1.40 -5.81 -15.72
N LYS A 98 -0.64 -4.83 -16.23
CA LYS A 98 -0.94 -4.19 -17.53
C LYS A 98 -0.94 -5.18 -18.69
N THR A 99 -0.13 -6.24 -18.63
CA THR A 99 -0.14 -7.29 -19.66
C THR A 99 -1.44 -8.10 -19.62
N VAL A 100 -1.94 -8.43 -18.43
CA VAL A 100 -3.23 -9.10 -18.25
C VAL A 100 -4.38 -8.20 -18.73
N LEU A 101 -4.37 -6.92 -18.34
CA LEU A 101 -5.41 -5.96 -18.76
C LEU A 101 -5.40 -5.72 -20.29
N SER A 102 -4.22 -5.64 -20.90
CA SER A 102 -4.12 -5.54 -22.36
C SER A 102 -4.66 -6.78 -23.08
N TYR A 103 -4.54 -7.97 -22.46
CA TYR A 103 -5.21 -9.17 -22.97
C TYR A 103 -6.73 -9.06 -22.86
N ALA A 104 -7.25 -8.59 -21.73
CA ALA A 104 -8.68 -8.36 -21.51
C ALA A 104 -9.28 -7.46 -22.61
N GLU A 105 -8.63 -6.32 -22.87
CA GLU A 105 -9.02 -5.38 -23.93
C GLU A 105 -9.00 -6.02 -25.32
N HIS A 106 -8.02 -6.88 -25.60
CA HIS A 106 -7.86 -7.50 -26.91
C HIS A 106 -8.83 -8.67 -27.16
N SER A 107 -9.06 -9.49 -26.14
CA SER A 107 -9.88 -10.71 -26.23
C SER A 107 -11.36 -10.45 -25.97
N GLY A 108 -11.70 -9.40 -25.22
CA GLY A 108 -13.04 -9.18 -24.67
C GLY A 108 -13.33 -10.01 -23.42
N GLU A 109 -12.37 -10.78 -22.91
CA GLU A 109 -12.51 -11.54 -21.67
C GLU A 109 -12.51 -10.61 -20.45
N PRO A 110 -13.34 -10.87 -19.42
CA PRO A 110 -13.52 -10.00 -18.26
C PRO A 110 -12.39 -10.18 -17.22
N PHE A 111 -11.14 -9.96 -17.63
CA PHE A 111 -10.02 -9.84 -16.68
C PHE A 111 -9.91 -8.40 -16.19
N ALA A 112 -9.76 -8.21 -14.88
CA ALA A 112 -9.55 -6.90 -14.28
C ALA A 112 -8.50 -6.94 -13.17
N GLU A 113 -7.99 -5.77 -12.81
CA GLU A 113 -7.09 -5.62 -11.67
C GLU A 113 -7.85 -6.01 -10.40
N VAL A 114 -7.18 -6.65 -9.45
CA VAL A 114 -7.78 -6.83 -8.12
C VAL A 114 -8.04 -5.44 -7.58
N SER A 115 -9.31 -5.12 -7.29
CA SER A 115 -9.60 -3.89 -6.60
C SER A 115 -8.76 -3.89 -5.33
N LYS A 116 -7.85 -2.91 -5.20
CA LYS A 116 -7.39 -2.47 -3.89
C LYS A 116 -8.59 -1.83 -3.19
N GLU A 117 -9.59 -2.64 -2.88
CA GLU A 117 -10.30 -2.47 -1.65
C GLU A 117 -9.22 -2.77 -0.62
N VAL A 118 -8.50 -1.70 -0.27
CA VAL A 118 -7.66 -1.69 0.90
C VAL A 118 -8.57 -2.30 1.94
N GLU A 119 -8.25 -3.50 2.44
CA GLU A 119 -8.47 -3.78 3.84
C GLU A 119 -7.77 -2.62 4.54
N ALA A 120 -8.45 -1.48 4.61
CA ALA A 120 -8.26 -0.57 5.69
C ALA A 120 -8.65 -1.50 6.82
N ASP A 121 -7.65 -2.05 7.51
CA ASP A 121 -7.73 -2.16 8.95
C ASP A 121 -8.53 -0.94 9.35
N VAL A 122 -9.79 -1.13 9.72
CA VAL A 122 -10.68 -0.02 10.01
C VAL A 122 -10.02 0.59 11.23
N ILE A 123 -9.18 1.60 11.02
CA ILE A 123 -8.47 2.28 12.09
C ILE A 123 -9.60 2.96 12.84
N TYR A 124 -9.97 2.30 13.93
CA TYR A 124 -11.04 2.70 14.79
C TYR A 124 -10.42 3.33 16.03
N PHE A 125 -10.58 4.64 16.13
CA PHE A 125 -10.24 5.41 17.31
C PHE A 125 -11.47 5.43 18.21
N GLU A 126 -11.28 4.94 19.43
CA GLU A 126 -12.27 5.06 20.51
C GLU A 126 -12.37 6.54 20.94
N GLY A 127 -13.57 6.99 21.35
CA GLY A 127 -13.80 8.36 21.82
C GLY A 127 -15.15 8.93 21.39
N ASP A 128 -15.49 10.13 21.90
CA ASP A 128 -16.65 10.92 21.49
C ASP A 128 -16.25 11.94 20.40
N ALA A 129 -16.68 11.68 19.17
CA ALA A 129 -16.40 12.55 18.03
C ALA A 129 -16.94 13.98 18.18
N ASN A 130 -17.99 14.21 18.97
CA ASN A 130 -18.49 15.57 19.20
C ASN A 130 -17.59 16.32 20.19
N ALA A 131 -17.18 15.66 21.28
CA ALA A 131 -16.19 16.22 22.20
C ALA A 131 -14.86 16.49 21.47
N GLY A 132 -14.45 15.58 20.58
CA GLY A 132 -13.26 15.74 19.75
C GLY A 132 -13.32 16.92 18.79
N HIS A 133 -14.49 17.19 18.21
CA HIS A 133 -14.70 18.39 17.42
C HIS A 133 -14.50 19.65 18.25
N ASP A 134 -15.02 19.67 19.48
CA ASP A 134 -14.87 20.81 20.38
C ASP A 134 -13.39 21.03 20.79
N VAL A 135 -12.65 19.95 21.06
CA VAL A 135 -11.20 19.97 21.28
C VAL A 135 -10.48 20.56 20.06
N ALA A 136 -10.79 20.06 18.85
CA ALA A 136 -10.19 20.56 17.61
C ALA A 136 -10.49 22.05 17.38
N ALA A 137 -11.75 22.46 17.59
CA ALA A 137 -12.20 23.84 17.44
C ALA A 137 -11.48 24.78 18.40
N ALA A 138 -11.30 24.35 19.66
CA ALA A 138 -10.63 25.14 20.69
C ALA A 138 -9.12 25.28 20.47
N HIS A 139 -8.45 24.22 20.01
CA HIS A 139 -6.98 24.15 20.06
C HIS A 139 -6.28 24.20 18.71
N CYS A 140 -6.93 23.77 17.62
CA CYS A 140 -6.26 23.55 16.33
C CYS A 140 -6.56 24.63 15.28
N THR A 141 -7.66 25.38 15.44
CA THR A 141 -8.14 26.41 14.51
C THR A 141 -7.19 27.58 14.30
N ARG A 142 -6.24 27.81 15.21
CA ARG A 142 -5.19 28.81 14.99
C ARG A 142 -4.37 28.52 13.72
N CYS A 143 -4.23 27.25 13.34
CA CYS A 143 -3.41 26.83 12.20
C CYS A 143 -4.24 26.06 11.18
N HIS A 144 -4.99 25.06 11.62
CA HIS A 144 -5.71 24.15 10.74
C HIS A 144 -7.17 24.55 10.61
N LYS A 145 -7.68 24.48 9.38
CA LYS A 145 -9.13 24.40 9.17
C LYS A 145 -9.61 23.03 9.64
N VAL A 146 -10.42 22.99 10.69
CA VAL A 146 -10.81 21.73 11.37
C VAL A 146 -12.16 21.17 10.91
N SER A 147 -13.02 22.00 10.31
CA SER A 147 -14.31 21.59 9.74
C SER A 147 -14.60 22.37 8.44
N PRO A 148 -15.51 21.92 7.56
CA PRO A 148 -15.87 22.63 6.33
C PRO A 148 -16.38 24.06 6.56
N GLU A 149 -17.11 24.27 7.65
CA GLU A 149 -17.73 25.54 8.05
C GLU A 149 -16.70 26.53 8.62
N ASP A 150 -15.58 26.00 9.13
CA ASP A 150 -14.52 26.79 9.70
C ASP A 150 -13.85 27.70 8.65
N ARG A 151 -13.64 28.94 9.05
CA ARG A 151 -13.02 30.01 8.26
C ARG A 151 -11.59 30.29 8.70
N SER A 152 -11.13 29.63 9.76
CA SER A 152 -9.77 29.70 10.23
C SER A 152 -8.85 28.96 9.27
N THR A 153 -7.79 29.64 8.81
CA THR A 153 -6.70 29.01 8.09
C THR A 153 -5.50 29.94 8.09
N ILE A 154 -4.33 29.40 8.43
CA ILE A 154 -3.09 29.95 7.91
C ILE A 154 -2.85 29.16 6.63
N GLY A 155 -2.93 29.79 5.45
CA GLY A 155 -2.90 29.10 4.15
C GLY A 155 -1.63 28.26 3.87
N SER A 156 -0.69 28.22 4.81
CA SER A 156 0.54 27.44 4.84
C SER A 156 0.41 26.08 5.53
N THR A 157 -0.68 25.76 6.22
CA THR A 157 -0.91 24.45 6.85
C THR A 157 -2.15 23.77 6.27
N PRO A 158 -2.08 22.47 5.94
CA PRO A 158 -3.21 21.75 5.33
C PRO A 158 -4.41 21.68 6.28
N SER A 159 -5.63 21.66 5.75
CA SER A 159 -6.84 21.42 6.55
C SER A 159 -6.89 19.97 7.05
N PHE A 160 -7.74 19.69 8.03
CA PHE A 160 -7.98 18.31 8.47
C PHE A 160 -8.49 17.44 7.31
N MET A 161 -9.34 17.98 6.43
CA MET A 161 -9.86 17.25 5.27
C MET A 161 -8.75 16.93 4.26
N ALA A 162 -7.82 17.86 4.04
CA ALA A 162 -6.66 17.62 3.18
C ALA A 162 -5.71 16.58 3.79
N LEU A 163 -5.48 16.64 5.11
CA LEU A 163 -4.73 15.63 5.84
C LEU A 163 -5.45 14.28 5.89
N LYS A 164 -6.78 14.23 5.78
CA LYS A 164 -7.55 12.99 5.71
C LYS A 164 -7.45 12.27 4.37
N ALA A 165 -7.01 12.96 3.32
CA ALA A 165 -6.91 12.42 1.98
C ALA A 165 -5.54 11.77 1.67
N ILE A 166 -4.55 11.90 2.55
CA ILE A 166 -3.23 11.27 2.37
C ILE A 166 -3.20 9.84 2.93
N PRO A 167 -2.42 8.91 2.34
CA PRO A 167 -2.46 7.49 2.70
C PRO A 167 -2.16 7.18 4.18
N ASP A 168 -1.24 7.91 4.80
CA ASP A 168 -0.77 7.73 6.18
C ASP A 168 -1.45 8.68 7.18
N TRP A 169 -2.66 9.17 6.86
CA TRP A 169 -3.38 10.16 7.68
C TRP A 169 -3.51 9.73 9.15
N ALA A 170 -3.86 8.46 9.38
CA ALA A 170 -4.17 7.96 10.72
C ALA A 170 -2.95 8.02 11.64
N ASP A 171 -1.79 7.57 11.16
CA ASP A 171 -0.54 7.64 11.91
C ASP A 171 -0.13 9.09 12.19
N ARG A 172 -0.30 9.97 11.20
CA ARG A 172 0.00 11.40 11.35
C ARG A 172 -0.87 12.06 12.40
N PHE A 173 -2.16 11.75 12.44
CA PHE A 173 -3.06 12.27 13.46
C PHE A 173 -2.79 11.62 14.82
N ALA A 174 -2.56 10.31 14.91
CA ALA A 174 -2.26 9.63 16.18
C ALA A 174 -0.96 10.12 16.83
N GLN A 175 0.00 10.63 16.05
CA GLN A 175 1.31 11.06 16.52
C GLN A 175 1.57 12.56 16.32
N PHE A 176 0.53 13.36 16.04
CA PHE A 176 0.71 14.75 15.61
C PHE A 176 1.54 15.58 16.59
N TYR A 177 1.40 15.34 17.90
CA TYR A 177 2.11 16.01 18.98
C TYR A 177 3.63 15.76 18.97
N LEU A 178 4.10 14.74 18.23
CA LEU A 178 5.51 14.45 17.97
C LEU A 178 6.03 15.06 16.66
N LEU A 179 5.12 15.50 15.78
CA LEU A 179 5.45 16.00 14.45
C LEU A 179 5.58 17.53 14.45
N ASN A 180 6.68 18.05 13.92
CA ASN A 180 6.90 19.49 13.83
C ASN A 180 5.75 20.19 13.08
N PRO A 181 5.26 21.35 13.57
CA PRO A 181 5.84 22.16 14.66
C PRO A 181 5.29 21.84 16.07
N HIS A 182 4.39 20.85 16.23
CA HIS A 182 3.61 20.64 17.45
C HIS A 182 4.41 20.40 18.74
N PRO A 183 5.54 19.65 18.77
CA PRO A 183 6.31 19.42 20.00
C PRO A 183 6.78 20.70 20.70
N SER A 184 6.80 21.84 19.99
CA SER A 184 7.25 23.11 20.54
C SER A 184 6.17 23.88 21.32
N PHE A 185 4.90 23.47 21.22
CA PHE A 185 3.77 24.15 21.88
C PHE A 185 2.59 23.24 22.25
N ILE A 186 2.69 21.92 22.06
CA ILE A 186 1.65 20.96 22.45
C ILE A 186 2.19 20.05 23.54
N GLN A 187 1.37 19.83 24.56
CA GLN A 187 1.60 18.81 25.58
C GLN A 187 0.33 17.98 25.77
N ILE A 188 0.55 16.69 25.94
CA ILE A 188 -0.47 15.75 26.36
C ILE A 188 -0.16 15.34 27.80
N GLU A 189 -1.12 15.57 28.69
CA GLU A 189 -1.01 15.29 30.12
C GLU A 189 -0.57 13.85 30.35
N ASP A 190 0.38 13.67 31.26
CA ASP A 190 0.99 12.39 31.64
C ASP A 190 1.63 11.56 30.50
N MET A 191 1.65 12.06 29.27
CA MET A 191 2.23 11.35 28.11
C MET A 191 3.44 12.07 27.49
N THR A 192 3.45 13.40 27.50
CA THR A 192 4.57 14.20 26.94
C THR A 192 5.45 14.79 28.03
N ALA A 193 6.74 14.98 27.73
CA ALA A 193 7.66 15.64 28.63
C ALA A 193 7.32 17.14 28.80
N PRO A 194 7.64 17.75 29.96
CA PRO A 194 7.56 19.20 30.13
C PRO A 194 8.46 19.94 29.13
N PHE A 195 8.06 21.14 28.70
CA PHE A 195 8.93 22.00 27.89
C PHE A 195 10.25 22.30 28.60
N ASP A 196 11.37 22.36 27.86
CA ASP A 196 12.66 22.76 28.41
C ASP A 196 12.56 24.22 28.91
N PRO A 197 12.81 24.51 30.20
CA PRO A 197 12.74 25.86 30.74
C PRO A 197 13.66 26.86 30.02
N ARG A 198 14.72 26.38 29.34
CA ARG A 198 15.65 27.19 28.55
C ARG A 198 15.17 27.47 27.13
N ARG A 199 14.09 26.81 26.70
CA ARG A 199 13.44 26.96 25.39
C ARG A 199 11.92 27.03 25.59
N PRO A 200 11.41 28.13 26.20
CA PRO A 200 9.99 28.27 26.41
C PRO A 200 9.22 28.26 25.07
N PRO A 201 7.98 27.76 25.06
CA PRO A 201 7.11 27.80 23.88
C PRO A 201 6.99 29.22 23.32
N SER A 202 7.02 29.34 21.99
CA SER A 202 6.85 30.61 21.29
C SER A 202 5.38 31.06 21.21
N LEU A 203 4.45 30.17 21.56
CA LEU A 203 3.01 30.36 21.53
C LEU A 203 2.43 29.90 22.87
N VAL A 204 1.21 30.37 23.20
CA VAL A 204 0.45 29.80 24.31
C VAL A 204 0.30 28.29 24.07
N PRO A 205 0.76 27.44 25.01
CA PRO A 205 0.67 26.00 24.84
C PRO A 205 -0.76 25.51 24.67
N VAL A 206 -0.88 24.43 23.90
CA VAL A 206 -2.06 23.58 23.90
C VAL A 206 -1.75 22.43 24.86
N GLU A 207 -2.55 22.33 25.90
CA GLU A 207 -2.48 21.25 26.89
C GLU A 207 -3.79 20.48 26.78
N ILE A 208 -3.71 19.19 26.48
CA ILE A 208 -4.86 18.29 26.39
C ILE A 208 -4.59 17.02 27.19
N THR A 209 -5.64 16.34 27.61
CA THR A 209 -5.59 15.03 28.27
C THR A 209 -5.48 13.90 27.24
N VAL A 210 -5.22 12.67 27.72
CA VAL A 210 -5.28 11.47 26.87
C VAL A 210 -6.71 11.19 26.39
N ASP A 211 -7.73 11.49 27.20
CA ASP A 211 -9.13 11.33 26.80
C ASP A 211 -9.50 12.32 25.68
N GLU A 212 -9.08 13.58 25.81
CA GLU A 212 -9.28 14.58 24.76
C GLU A 212 -8.51 14.25 23.47
N LEU A 213 -7.34 13.61 23.58
CA LEU A 213 -6.62 13.06 22.41
C LEU A 213 -7.47 11.98 21.72
N ASN A 214 -8.03 11.04 22.48
CA ASN A 214 -8.85 9.97 21.93
C ASN A 214 -10.12 10.52 21.25
N ASP A 215 -10.81 11.44 21.92
CA ASP A 215 -11.97 12.14 21.37
C ASP A 215 -11.60 12.88 20.07
N LEU A 216 -10.47 13.60 20.04
CA LEU A 216 -9.95 14.27 18.84
C LEU A 216 -9.73 13.29 17.68
N LEU A 217 -9.15 12.11 17.95
CA LEU A 217 -8.92 11.09 16.92
C LEU A 217 -10.23 10.49 16.41
N ALA A 218 -11.20 10.25 17.30
CA ALA A 218 -12.55 9.82 16.94
C ALA A 218 -13.26 10.85 16.05
N TYR A 219 -13.08 12.15 16.34
CA TYR A 219 -13.58 13.22 15.47
C TYR A 219 -12.91 13.18 14.10
N VAL A 220 -11.59 13.16 14.03
CA VAL A 220 -10.83 13.15 12.78
C VAL A 220 -11.19 11.95 11.91
N GLN A 221 -11.46 10.78 12.50
CA GLN A 221 -11.95 9.62 11.78
C GLN A 221 -13.26 9.90 11.03
N SER A 222 -14.17 10.68 11.64
CA SER A 222 -15.47 11.04 11.05
C SER A 222 -15.39 12.10 9.94
N VAL A 223 -14.24 12.79 9.82
CA VAL A 223 -14.04 13.85 8.84
C VAL A 223 -13.90 13.26 7.43
N ALA A 224 -14.73 13.76 6.50
CA ALA A 224 -14.63 13.42 5.09
C ALA A 224 -13.30 13.95 4.48
N PRO A 225 -12.57 13.14 3.71
CA PRO A 225 -11.37 13.59 3.02
C PRO A 225 -11.71 14.65 1.97
N ALA A 226 -10.81 15.60 1.75
CA ALA A 226 -10.91 16.55 0.65
C ALA A 226 -10.61 15.86 -0.69
N ASP A 227 -11.28 16.30 -1.75
CA ASP A 227 -10.85 15.99 -3.11
C ASP A 227 -9.58 16.79 -3.43
N LEU A 228 -8.44 16.10 -3.49
CA LEU A 228 -7.14 16.70 -3.82
C LEU A 228 -6.83 16.65 -5.33
N GLY A 229 -7.74 16.13 -6.14
CA GLY A 229 -7.51 15.81 -7.55
C GLY A 229 -6.66 14.55 -7.75
N ALA A 230 -6.62 14.07 -8.99
CA ALA A 230 -5.79 12.92 -9.36
C ALA A 230 -4.28 13.28 -9.30
N GLU A 231 -3.45 12.29 -9.00
CA GLU A 231 -1.99 12.45 -9.10
C GLU A 231 -1.60 12.97 -10.48
N VAL A 232 -0.71 13.97 -10.51
CA VAL A 232 -0.15 14.50 -11.75
C VAL A 232 0.75 13.43 -12.35
N ALA A 233 0.24 12.70 -13.35
CA ALA A 233 1.05 11.78 -14.13
C ALA A 233 2.14 12.58 -14.86
N HIS A 234 3.39 12.40 -14.45
CA HIS A 234 4.54 12.90 -15.19
C HIS A 234 4.67 12.08 -16.48
N GLN A 235 4.51 12.75 -17.63
CA GLN A 235 4.81 12.20 -18.96
C GLN A 235 6.31 12.22 -19.23
#